data_AF-A0A7G8HEQ4-F1
#
_entry.id   AF-A0A7G8HEQ4-F1
#
_cell.length_a   1.000
_cell.length_b   1.000
_cell.length_c   1.000
_cell.angle_alpha   90.00
_cell.angle_beta   90.00
_cell.angle_gamma   90.00
#
_symmetry.space_group_name_H-M   'P 1'
#
loop_
_entity.id
_entity.type
_entity.pdbx_description
1 polymer ?
#
loop_
_entity_poly.entity_id
_entity_poly.type
_entity_poly.pdbx_seq_one_letter_code
_entity_poly.pdbx_strand_id
1 'polypeptide(L)'
;MSWCAGVMGCSGLLKRLLSVLMLGAVLPAAASPQLRSSFPGRRVGGGTRGECTARLLIHLVPQNSVFAPDVERLLGTLQGPTQTPKPLLMDLRRLASAGTVAGAKNRVQRIRLDPSPVGVTLFRAPLADGVVWESSYQCLEPNSGVDPLSWDGGFDAPPAITLLLAEPTPVDLSLQERLKALANRCDGSVAKARLIQDFNLAPLDLSSWPDRLPVRCLF
;
A
#
# COMPACT_ATOMS: atom_id res chain seq x y z
N MET A 1 24.75 1.16 93.13
CA MET A 1 25.76 0.28 92.51
C MET A 1 25.09 -0.50 91.39
N SER A 2 25.85 -0.74 90.32
CA SER A 2 25.48 -1.40 89.06
C SER A 2 24.90 -0.51 87.97
N TRP A 3 25.80 -0.19 87.04
CA TRP A 3 25.56 0.31 85.69
C TRP A 3 24.95 -0.80 84.82
N CYS A 4 24.20 -0.43 83.78
CA CYS A 4 24.37 -0.99 82.44
C CYS A 4 23.63 -0.13 81.40
N ALA A 5 24.35 0.11 80.30
CA ALA A 5 23.99 0.92 79.16
C ALA A 5 23.07 0.18 78.17
N GLY A 6 22.44 0.92 77.25
CA GLY A 6 21.67 0.34 76.15
C GLY A 6 21.08 1.36 75.18
N VAL A 7 21.94 1.99 74.38
CA VAL A 7 21.55 2.75 73.18
C VAL A 7 21.31 1.76 72.04
N MET A 8 20.10 1.71 71.48
CA MET A 8 19.84 1.17 70.13
C MET A 8 18.44 1.66 69.73
N GLY A 9 18.26 2.52 68.73
CA GLY A 9 18.85 2.45 67.40
C GLY A 9 17.68 2.25 66.44
N CYS A 10 17.06 3.36 66.04
CA CYS A 10 15.94 3.43 65.11
C CYS A 10 16.42 2.98 63.73
N SER A 11 16.24 1.69 63.41
CA SER A 11 16.67 1.12 62.14
C SER A 11 15.69 1.51 61.05
N GLY A 12 16.16 2.45 60.22
CA GLY A 12 15.47 3.05 59.11
C GLY A 12 14.90 2.06 58.09
N LEU A 13 13.66 2.34 57.71
CA LEU A 13 13.12 2.06 56.39
C LEU A 13 14.10 2.61 55.32
N LEU A 14 14.73 1.76 54.51
CA LEU A 14 15.13 2.14 53.14
C LEU A 14 15.54 0.91 52.30
N LYS A 15 14.62 -0.03 52.05
CA LYS A 15 14.78 -0.97 50.93
C LYS A 15 14.50 -0.22 49.63
N ARG A 16 15.55 0.37 49.05
CA ARG A 16 15.52 1.03 47.74
C ARG A 16 15.25 -0.01 46.65
N LEU A 17 14.04 0.02 46.12
CA LEU A 17 13.67 -0.54 44.82
C LEU A 17 14.46 0.18 43.72
N LEU A 18 15.44 -0.48 43.11
CA LEU A 18 15.92 -0.10 41.77
C LEU A 18 14.98 -0.74 40.74
N SER A 19 13.95 0.00 40.33
CA SER A 19 13.21 -0.28 39.10
C SER A 19 13.90 0.47 37.97
N VAL A 20 14.68 -0.25 37.15
CA VAL A 20 15.23 0.29 35.90
C VAL A 20 14.10 0.25 34.87
N LEU A 21 13.41 1.38 34.68
CA LEU A 21 12.50 1.57 33.56
C LEU A 21 13.35 1.85 32.30
N MET A 22 13.65 0.80 31.53
CA MET A 22 14.09 0.96 30.15
C MET A 22 12.87 1.36 29.29
N LEU A 23 12.56 2.66 29.24
CA LEU A 23 11.71 3.19 28.17
C LEU A 23 12.53 3.13 26.87
N GLY A 24 12.43 2.02 26.16
CA GLY A 24 12.84 1.93 24.76
C GLY A 24 11.94 2.86 23.95
N ALA A 25 12.45 4.05 23.62
CA ALA A 25 11.81 4.92 22.64
C ALA A 25 11.88 4.22 21.28
N VAL A 26 10.78 3.59 20.87
CA VAL A 26 10.60 3.13 19.50
C VAL A 26 10.38 4.38 18.66
N LEU A 27 11.46 4.95 18.13
CA LEU A 27 11.35 6.05 17.17
C LEU A 27 10.66 5.50 15.91
N PRO A 28 9.55 6.10 15.46
CA PRO A 28 9.01 5.78 14.14
C PRO A 28 10.09 6.15 13.13
N ALA A 29 10.43 5.22 12.24
CA ALA A 29 11.32 5.49 11.13
C ALA A 29 10.62 6.51 10.22
N ALA A 30 10.98 7.79 10.38
CA ALA A 30 10.49 8.85 9.51
C ALA A 30 10.82 8.50 8.05
N ALA A 31 9.85 8.68 7.16
CA ALA A 31 10.01 8.61 5.72
C ALA A 31 11.28 9.37 5.26
N SER A 32 12.36 8.66 4.96
CA SER A 32 13.58 9.34 4.55
C SER A 32 13.36 9.95 3.14
N PRO A 33 13.74 11.22 2.90
CA PRO A 33 13.65 11.84 1.58
C PRO A 33 14.33 11.03 0.47
N GLN A 34 15.31 10.19 0.86
CA GLN A 34 16.01 9.25 -0.01
C GLN A 34 15.08 8.19 -0.60
N LEU A 35 14.07 7.69 0.14
CA LEU A 35 13.16 6.67 -0.39
C LEU A 35 12.36 7.17 -1.60
N ARG A 36 11.95 8.45 -1.60
CA ARG A 36 11.17 9.04 -2.70
C ARG A 36 11.95 9.16 -4.01
N SER A 37 13.28 9.24 -3.94
CA SER A 37 14.15 9.33 -5.11
C SER A 37 14.80 7.99 -5.50
N SER A 38 14.92 7.03 -4.56
CA SER A 38 15.61 5.77 -4.78
C SER A 38 14.72 4.53 -4.85
N PHE A 39 13.43 4.63 -4.52
CA PHE A 39 12.53 3.47 -4.53
C PHE A 39 12.32 2.95 -5.96
N PRO A 40 12.63 1.67 -6.24
CA PRO A 40 12.54 1.09 -7.58
C PRO A 40 11.12 0.63 -7.90
N GLY A 41 10.13 1.53 -7.76
CA GLY A 41 8.73 1.24 -8.00
C GLY A 41 8.36 1.21 -9.49
N ARG A 42 7.18 0.65 -9.79
CA ARG A 42 6.55 0.75 -11.11
C ARG A 42 5.04 0.90 -10.92
N ARG A 43 4.45 2.05 -11.21
CA ARG A 43 2.99 2.16 -11.08
C ARG A 43 2.21 1.40 -12.17
N VAL A 44 2.89 0.94 -13.22
CA VAL A 44 2.29 0.20 -14.34
C VAL A 44 2.76 -1.26 -14.28
N GLY A 45 1.80 -2.18 -14.17
CA GLY A 45 1.98 -3.62 -14.24
C GLY A 45 1.36 -4.20 -15.50
N GLY A 46 1.55 -5.51 -15.65
CA GLY A 46 1.26 -6.24 -16.89
C GLY A 46 2.54 -6.57 -17.67
N GLY A 47 2.52 -7.70 -18.35
CA GLY A 47 3.57 -8.19 -19.24
C GLY A 47 3.27 -7.92 -20.71
N THR A 48 3.96 -8.62 -21.59
CA THR A 48 3.82 -8.49 -23.05
C THR A 48 3.28 -9.75 -23.73
N ARG A 49 3.03 -10.81 -22.95
CA ARG A 49 2.58 -12.12 -23.43
C ARG A 49 1.43 -12.59 -22.57
N GLY A 50 0.54 -13.40 -23.15
CA GLY A 50 -0.63 -13.97 -22.49
C GLY A 50 -1.74 -12.95 -22.24
N GLU A 51 -2.99 -13.31 -22.48
CA GLU A 51 -4.13 -12.40 -22.38
C GLU A 51 -4.28 -11.82 -20.97
N CYS A 52 -4.21 -12.68 -19.94
CA CYS A 52 -4.31 -12.25 -18.55
C CYS A 52 -3.08 -11.45 -18.10
N THR A 53 -1.89 -11.95 -18.40
CA THR A 53 -0.64 -11.36 -17.92
C THR A 53 -0.30 -10.07 -18.64
N ALA A 54 -0.70 -9.88 -19.90
CA ALA A 54 -0.49 -8.65 -20.67
C ALA A 54 -1.54 -7.56 -20.41
N ARG A 55 -2.59 -7.87 -19.63
CA ARG A 55 -3.60 -6.88 -19.28
C ARG A 55 -2.96 -5.75 -18.47
N LEU A 56 -3.12 -4.53 -18.97
CA LEU A 56 -2.55 -3.34 -18.33
C LEU A 56 -3.20 -3.10 -16.97
N LEU A 57 -2.36 -2.84 -15.96
CA LEU A 57 -2.80 -2.48 -14.62
C LEU A 57 -2.02 -1.25 -14.16
N ILE A 58 -2.70 -0.22 -13.67
CA ILE A 58 -2.04 1.04 -13.28
C ILE A 58 -2.49 1.42 -11.88
N HIS A 59 -1.54 1.71 -11.00
CA HIS A 59 -1.79 2.44 -9.75
C HIS A 59 -1.95 3.94 -10.06
N LEU A 60 -3.02 4.55 -9.55
CA LEU A 60 -3.34 5.97 -9.74
C LEU A 60 -2.52 6.86 -8.79
N VAL A 61 -1.19 6.84 -8.97
CA VAL A 61 -0.18 7.46 -8.10
C VAL A 61 0.87 8.23 -8.93
N PRO A 62 1.79 9.01 -8.34
CA PRO A 62 2.83 9.71 -9.08
C PRO A 62 3.72 8.77 -9.90
N GLN A 63 4.40 9.31 -10.93
CA GLN A 63 5.26 8.54 -11.82
C GLN A 63 6.44 7.85 -11.11
N ASN A 64 6.97 8.45 -10.04
CA ASN A 64 8.02 7.82 -9.23
C ASN A 64 7.50 6.66 -8.36
N SER A 65 6.20 6.36 -8.40
CA SER A 65 5.59 5.23 -7.68
C SER A 65 5.76 5.31 -6.16
N VAL A 66 5.87 6.53 -5.62
CA VAL A 66 5.84 6.79 -4.18
C VAL A 66 4.71 7.77 -3.89
N PHE A 67 3.78 7.37 -3.03
CA PHE A 67 2.54 8.10 -2.78
C PHE A 67 2.24 8.19 -1.28
N ALA A 68 1.75 9.34 -0.83
CA ALA A 68 1.15 9.46 0.48
C ALA A 68 -0.37 9.62 0.30
N PRO A 69 -1.17 8.63 0.71
CA PRO A 69 -2.63 8.76 0.69
C PRO A 69 -3.10 9.67 1.82
N ASP A 70 -4.36 10.10 1.71
CA ASP A 70 -4.98 10.97 2.70
C ASP A 70 -5.44 10.19 3.95
N VAL A 71 -6.13 10.89 4.86
CA VAL A 71 -6.69 10.31 6.09
C VAL A 71 -7.75 9.23 5.83
N GLU A 72 -8.43 9.28 4.68
CA GLU A 72 -9.37 8.25 4.24
C GLU A 72 -8.65 7.02 3.67
N ARG A 73 -7.34 7.12 3.45
CA ARG A 73 -6.46 6.08 2.92
C ARG A 73 -6.94 5.58 1.55
N LEU A 74 -7.45 6.51 0.76
CA LEU A 74 -8.02 6.22 -0.54
C LEU A 74 -6.91 5.89 -1.56
N LEU A 75 -7.03 4.74 -2.20
CA LEU A 75 -6.18 4.27 -3.28
C LEU A 75 -7.03 3.95 -4.52
N GLY A 76 -6.39 3.94 -5.68
CA GLY A 76 -7.08 3.68 -6.94
C GLY A 76 -6.24 2.89 -7.92
N THR A 77 -6.90 1.95 -8.61
CA THR A 77 -6.33 1.25 -9.77
C THR A 77 -7.11 1.57 -11.02
N LEU A 78 -6.43 1.54 -12.16
CA LEU A 78 -7.01 1.55 -13.49
C LEU A 78 -6.67 0.22 -14.16
N GLN A 79 -7.70 -0.55 -14.47
CA GLN A 79 -7.61 -1.90 -15.04
C GLN A 79 -7.92 -1.84 -16.54
N GLY A 80 -7.11 -2.49 -17.36
CA GLY A 80 -7.27 -2.52 -18.82
C GLY A 80 -8.41 -3.40 -19.32
N PRO A 81 -8.75 -3.29 -20.62
CA PRO A 81 -9.75 -4.15 -21.26
C PRO A 81 -9.26 -5.60 -21.36
N THR A 82 -10.21 -6.53 -21.34
CA THR A 82 -10.01 -7.98 -21.42
C THR A 82 -11.34 -8.62 -21.74
N GLN A 83 -11.32 -9.75 -22.45
CA GLN A 83 -12.51 -10.57 -22.70
C GLN A 83 -12.70 -11.63 -21.61
N THR A 84 -11.63 -11.95 -20.88
CA THR A 84 -11.61 -12.97 -19.83
C THR A 84 -11.09 -12.36 -18.52
N PRO A 85 -11.89 -11.49 -17.85
CA PRO A 85 -11.50 -10.89 -16.60
C PRO A 85 -11.01 -11.91 -15.59
N LYS A 86 -9.86 -11.63 -15.00
CA LYS A 86 -9.30 -12.38 -13.88
C LYS A 86 -9.32 -11.54 -12.60
N PRO A 87 -9.37 -12.18 -11.43
CA PRO A 87 -9.32 -11.50 -10.14
C PRO A 87 -8.06 -10.63 -10.03
N LEU A 88 -8.15 -9.50 -9.34
CA LEU A 88 -6.98 -8.69 -9.01
C LEU A 88 -6.52 -9.03 -7.59
N LEU A 89 -5.24 -9.37 -7.43
CA LEU A 89 -4.60 -9.54 -6.14
C LEU A 89 -3.80 -8.29 -5.81
N MET A 90 -3.96 -7.81 -4.59
CA MET A 90 -3.21 -6.69 -4.04
C MET A 90 -2.60 -7.09 -2.71
N ASP A 91 -1.29 -6.92 -2.59
CA ASP A 91 -0.53 -7.20 -1.39
C ASP A 91 0.03 -5.90 -0.79
N LEU A 92 -0.21 -5.71 0.51
CA LEU A 92 0.37 -4.64 1.29
C LEU A 92 1.40 -5.25 2.24
N ARG A 93 2.65 -4.83 2.14
CA ARG A 93 3.79 -5.39 2.87
C ARG A 93 4.59 -4.28 3.52
N ARG A 94 5.08 -4.47 4.74
CA ARG A 94 5.96 -3.47 5.36
C ARG A 94 7.33 -3.51 4.71
N LEU A 95 7.90 -2.34 4.43
CA LEU A 95 9.29 -2.23 4.03
C LEU A 95 10.17 -2.51 5.27
N ALA A 96 10.97 -3.57 5.27
CA ALA A 96 12.00 -3.72 6.28
C ALA A 96 13.10 -2.67 6.02
N SER A 97 13.67 -2.12 7.09
CA SER A 97 14.65 -1.02 7.04
C SER A 97 15.73 -1.23 5.96
N ALA A 98 15.94 -0.20 5.14
CA ALA A 98 16.79 -0.14 3.94
C ALA A 98 16.22 -0.76 2.63
N GLY A 99 15.09 -0.23 2.16
CA GLY A 99 15.07 0.45 0.85
C GLY A 99 15.03 -0.37 -0.46
N THR A 100 14.48 -1.59 -0.48
CA THR A 100 14.16 -2.27 -1.76
C THR A 100 12.85 -3.04 -1.67
N VAL A 101 12.18 -3.28 -2.81
CA VAL A 101 10.97 -4.14 -2.89
C VAL A 101 11.25 -5.54 -2.32
N ALA A 102 12.44 -6.09 -2.58
CA ALA A 102 12.89 -7.36 -2.02
C ALA A 102 13.04 -7.34 -0.48
N GLY A 103 13.25 -6.16 0.10
CA GLY A 103 13.26 -5.92 1.54
C GLY A 103 11.86 -5.85 2.17
N ALA A 104 10.78 -5.80 1.38
CA ALA A 104 9.42 -5.81 1.94
C ALA A 104 9.10 -7.19 2.55
N LYS A 105 9.00 -7.24 3.87
CA LYS A 105 8.73 -8.46 4.65
C LYS A 105 7.47 -8.24 5.49
N ASN A 106 6.78 -9.34 5.82
CA ASN A 106 5.54 -9.36 6.60
C ASN A 106 4.36 -8.66 5.88
N ARG A 107 3.50 -9.50 5.29
CA ARG A 107 2.24 -9.07 4.67
C ARG A 107 1.34 -8.46 5.74
N VAL A 108 0.98 -7.19 5.57
CA VAL A 108 0.02 -6.47 6.42
C VAL A 108 -1.40 -6.89 6.06
N GLN A 109 -1.67 -6.97 4.76
CA GLN A 109 -2.97 -7.35 4.24
C GLN A 109 -2.83 -7.89 2.82
N ARG A 110 -3.70 -8.83 2.47
CA ARG A 110 -4.02 -9.16 1.10
C ARG A 110 -5.45 -8.76 0.80
N ILE A 111 -5.65 -8.12 -0.34
CA ILE A 111 -6.96 -7.79 -0.88
C ILE A 111 -7.11 -8.55 -2.20
N ARG A 112 -8.25 -9.21 -2.36
CA ARG A 112 -8.66 -9.85 -3.60
C ARG A 112 -9.88 -9.12 -4.14
N LEU A 113 -9.78 -8.62 -5.35
CA LEU A 113 -10.92 -8.03 -6.06
C LEU A 113 -11.48 -9.04 -7.04
N ASP A 114 -12.80 -9.05 -7.15
CA ASP A 114 -13.50 -9.86 -8.12
C ASP A 114 -13.08 -9.50 -9.55
N PRO A 115 -13.16 -10.46 -10.49
CA PRO A 115 -12.95 -10.20 -11.90
C PRO A 115 -13.79 -9.02 -12.38
N SER A 116 -13.14 -8.00 -12.93
CA SER A 116 -13.82 -6.83 -13.49
C SER A 116 -13.25 -6.49 -14.86
N PRO A 117 -14.08 -5.93 -15.78
CA PRO A 117 -13.62 -5.45 -17.07
C PRO A 117 -12.82 -4.13 -16.91
N VAL A 118 -12.60 -3.42 -18.02
CA VAL A 118 -11.90 -2.12 -18.00
C VAL A 118 -12.55 -1.15 -16.99
N GLY A 119 -11.75 -0.31 -16.34
CA GLY A 119 -12.25 0.79 -15.53
C GLY A 119 -11.41 1.10 -14.31
N VAL A 120 -11.91 2.04 -13.50
CA VAL A 120 -11.30 2.49 -12.26
C VAL A 120 -11.89 1.70 -11.10
N THR A 121 -11.05 1.25 -10.18
CA THR A 121 -11.48 0.66 -8.91
C THR A 121 -10.79 1.38 -7.76
N LEU A 122 -11.59 1.96 -6.87
CA LEU A 122 -11.17 2.67 -5.67
C LEU A 122 -11.39 1.81 -4.44
N PHE A 123 -10.44 1.84 -3.52
CA PHE A 123 -10.49 1.07 -2.29
C PHE A 123 -9.74 1.80 -1.18
N ARG A 124 -10.06 1.45 0.06
CA ARG A 124 -9.35 1.92 1.24
C ARG A 124 -8.43 0.82 1.74
N ALA A 125 -7.22 1.19 2.15
CA ALA A 125 -6.27 0.25 2.74
C ALA A 125 -5.84 0.73 4.14
N PRO A 126 -5.61 -0.18 5.11
CA PRO A 126 -4.95 0.16 6.36
C PRO A 126 -3.47 0.43 6.07
N LEU A 127 -3.08 1.70 6.14
CA LEU A 127 -1.73 2.11 5.79
C LEU A 127 -0.98 2.57 7.03
N ALA A 128 0.29 2.21 7.05
CA ALA A 128 1.30 2.69 7.96
C ALA A 128 2.42 3.31 7.12
N ASP A 129 3.29 4.10 7.74
CA ASP A 129 4.47 4.59 7.05
C ASP A 129 5.35 3.42 6.57
N GLY A 130 5.86 3.51 5.34
CA GLY A 130 6.70 2.49 4.72
C GLY A 130 5.97 1.20 4.35
N VAL A 131 4.88 1.29 3.57
CA VAL A 131 4.15 0.11 3.06
C VAL A 131 4.36 -0.02 1.55
N VAL A 132 4.80 -1.18 1.07
CA VAL A 132 4.82 -1.53 -0.34
C VAL A 132 3.48 -2.13 -0.73
N TRP A 133 2.82 -1.49 -1.70
CA TRP A 133 1.60 -1.96 -2.33
C TRP A 133 1.95 -2.58 -3.69
N GLU A 134 1.71 -3.87 -3.84
CA GLU A 134 1.92 -4.65 -5.06
C GLU A 134 0.57 -5.13 -5.60
N SER A 135 0.33 -5.03 -6.90
CA SER A 135 -0.89 -5.55 -7.53
C SER A 135 -0.60 -6.30 -8.83
N SER A 136 -1.31 -7.41 -9.04
CA SER A 136 -1.29 -8.18 -10.29
C SER A 136 -2.61 -8.92 -10.48
N TYR A 137 -2.95 -9.25 -11.72
CA TYR A 137 -3.99 -10.23 -11.99
C TYR A 137 -3.56 -11.61 -11.51
N GLN A 138 -4.51 -12.37 -10.98
CA GLN A 138 -4.35 -13.79 -10.71
C GLN A 138 -4.66 -14.57 -11.98
N CYS A 139 -3.62 -14.91 -12.73
CA CYS A 139 -3.74 -15.67 -13.97
C CYS A 139 -3.70 -17.17 -13.72
N LEU A 140 -2.98 -17.60 -12.67
CA LEU A 140 -2.96 -18.97 -12.19
C LEU A 140 -3.91 -19.13 -11.01
N GLU A 141 -4.76 -20.15 -11.07
CA GLU A 141 -5.67 -20.47 -9.97
C GLU A 141 -4.94 -21.30 -8.90
N PRO A 142 -5.25 -21.11 -7.60
CA PRO A 142 -4.73 -21.96 -6.56
C PRO A 142 -5.22 -23.40 -6.78
N ASN A 143 -4.43 -24.38 -6.33
CA ASN A 143 -4.92 -25.75 -6.27
C ASN A 143 -6.21 -25.84 -5.44
N SER A 144 -7.11 -26.73 -5.84
CA SER A 144 -8.37 -26.98 -5.12
C SER A 144 -8.12 -27.21 -3.63
N GLY A 145 -8.86 -26.48 -2.79
CA GLY A 145 -8.75 -26.58 -1.32
C GLY A 145 -7.77 -25.59 -0.67
N VAL A 146 -7.02 -24.80 -1.45
CA VAL A 146 -6.20 -23.70 -0.93
C VAL A 146 -7.02 -22.41 -0.89
N ASP A 147 -7.06 -21.73 0.26
CA ASP A 147 -7.66 -20.39 0.37
C ASP A 147 -6.88 -19.40 -0.53
N PRO A 148 -7.52 -18.76 -1.52
CA PRO A 148 -6.87 -17.80 -2.41
C PRO A 148 -6.18 -16.63 -1.68
N LEU A 149 -6.64 -16.25 -0.47
CA LEU A 149 -5.98 -15.21 0.31
C LEU A 149 -4.70 -15.72 1.01
N SER A 150 -4.62 -17.01 1.30
CA SER A 150 -3.45 -17.65 1.88
C SER A 150 -2.37 -18.02 0.85
N TRP A 151 -2.72 -18.11 -0.44
CA TRP A 151 -1.86 -18.64 -1.49
C TRP A 151 -0.67 -17.74 -1.85
N ASP A 152 0.55 -18.25 -1.72
CA ASP A 152 1.80 -17.50 -1.92
C ASP A 152 2.40 -17.59 -3.33
N GLY A 153 1.68 -18.19 -4.29
CA GLY A 153 2.14 -18.56 -5.64
C GLY A 153 2.65 -17.43 -6.56
N GLY A 154 2.91 -16.26 -6.00
CA GLY A 154 3.60 -15.16 -6.66
C GLY A 154 2.69 -14.31 -7.53
N PHE A 155 3.33 -13.51 -8.38
CA PHE A 155 2.67 -12.70 -9.39
C PHE A 155 2.99 -13.27 -10.77
N ASP A 156 1.93 -13.57 -11.54
CA ASP A 156 2.05 -14.19 -12.87
C ASP A 156 2.55 -13.21 -13.94
N ALA A 157 2.45 -11.91 -13.66
CA ALA A 157 2.92 -10.81 -14.49
C ALA A 157 3.77 -9.86 -13.64
N PRO A 158 4.60 -9.00 -14.26
CA PRO A 158 5.24 -7.89 -13.56
C PRO A 158 4.17 -7.08 -12.80
N PRO A 159 4.20 -7.04 -11.47
CA PRO A 159 3.18 -6.35 -10.70
C PRO A 159 3.35 -4.83 -10.83
N ALA A 160 2.27 -4.10 -10.67
CA ALA A 160 2.35 -2.68 -10.31
C ALA A 160 2.79 -2.59 -8.84
N ILE A 161 3.78 -1.76 -8.54
CA ILE A 161 4.46 -1.63 -7.25
C ILE A 161 4.54 -0.16 -6.88
N THR A 162 4.06 0.18 -5.68
CA THR A 162 4.09 1.54 -5.13
C THR A 162 4.53 1.53 -3.68
N LEU A 163 5.37 2.49 -3.29
CA LEU A 163 5.68 2.75 -1.89
C LEU A 163 4.69 3.76 -1.33
N LEU A 164 4.06 3.41 -0.22
CA LEU A 164 3.13 4.24 0.52
C LEU A 164 3.85 4.81 1.74
N LEU A 165 3.81 6.13 1.88
CA LEU A 165 4.44 6.89 2.95
C LEU A 165 3.40 7.69 3.72
N ALA A 166 3.73 8.09 4.95
CA ALA A 166 2.84 8.91 5.77
C ALA A 166 2.83 10.39 5.35
N GLU A 167 3.99 10.96 5.00
CA GLU A 167 4.12 12.40 4.78
C GLU A 167 3.84 12.79 3.31
N PRO A 168 2.83 13.63 3.03
CA PRO A 168 2.49 14.02 1.67
C PRO A 168 3.39 15.13 1.11
N THR A 169 3.60 15.06 -0.20
CA THR A 169 4.16 16.14 -1.02
C THR A 169 3.04 16.93 -1.71
N PRO A 170 3.32 18.11 -2.30
CA PRO A 170 2.32 18.84 -3.09
C PRO A 170 1.72 18.02 -4.25
N VAL A 171 2.50 17.10 -4.85
CA VAL A 171 2.02 16.20 -5.89
C VAL A 171 1.04 15.17 -5.32
N ASP A 172 1.34 14.63 -4.13
CA ASP A 172 0.45 13.69 -3.42
C ASP A 172 -0.90 14.37 -3.12
N LEU A 173 -0.87 15.59 -2.58
CA LEU A 173 -2.09 16.37 -2.29
C LEU A 173 -2.95 16.58 -3.55
N SER A 174 -2.34 16.92 -4.69
CA SER A 174 -3.08 17.07 -5.96
C SER A 174 -3.76 15.77 -6.39
N LEU A 175 -3.10 14.63 -6.21
CA LEU A 175 -3.65 13.33 -6.58
C LEU A 175 -4.71 12.83 -5.59
N GLN A 176 -4.56 13.13 -4.30
CA GLN A 176 -5.59 12.87 -3.30
C GLN A 176 -6.92 13.53 -3.69
N GLU A 177 -6.90 14.81 -4.09
CA GLU A 177 -8.11 15.51 -4.55
C GLU A 177 -8.71 14.89 -5.81
N ARG A 178 -7.87 14.40 -6.74
CA ARG A 178 -8.35 13.69 -7.95
C ARG A 178 -8.97 12.34 -7.60
N LEU A 179 -8.41 11.60 -6.66
CA LEU A 179 -8.99 10.35 -6.15
C LEU A 179 -10.34 10.60 -5.45
N LYS A 180 -10.45 11.65 -4.63
CA LYS A 180 -11.73 12.07 -4.03
C LYS A 180 -12.77 12.45 -5.09
N ALA A 181 -12.35 13.18 -6.13
CA ALA A 181 -13.21 13.51 -7.25
C ALA A 181 -13.70 12.27 -8.02
N LEU A 182 -12.90 11.20 -8.08
CA LEU A 182 -13.34 9.90 -8.61
C LEU A 182 -14.30 9.20 -7.64
N ALA A 183 -14.05 9.25 -6.32
CA ALA A 183 -14.95 8.69 -5.31
C ALA A 183 -16.35 9.32 -5.35
N ASN A 184 -16.45 10.61 -5.68
CA ASN A 184 -17.74 11.27 -5.92
C ASN A 184 -18.49 10.76 -7.18
N ARG A 185 -17.93 9.77 -7.88
CA ARG A 185 -18.49 9.13 -9.09
C ARG A 185 -18.63 7.62 -8.96
N CYS A 186 -18.64 7.07 -7.74
CA CYS A 186 -18.91 5.64 -7.52
C CYS A 186 -20.16 5.19 -8.29
N ASP A 187 -20.07 4.01 -8.91
CA ASP A 187 -21.08 3.40 -9.79
C ASP A 187 -21.42 4.19 -11.06
N GLY A 188 -20.71 5.30 -11.28
CA GLY A 188 -20.78 6.12 -12.48
C GLY A 188 -19.63 5.82 -13.45
N SER A 189 -19.27 6.84 -14.22
CA SER A 189 -18.14 6.75 -15.14
C SER A 189 -17.38 8.07 -15.27
N VAL A 190 -16.09 7.95 -15.60
CA VAL A 190 -15.17 9.06 -15.85
C VAL A 190 -14.70 9.01 -17.31
N ALA A 191 -14.42 10.18 -17.89
CA ALA A 191 -13.87 10.24 -19.23
C ALA A 191 -12.41 9.75 -19.26
N LYS A 192 -12.04 8.92 -20.23
CA LYS A 192 -10.66 8.44 -20.47
C LYS A 192 -9.68 9.61 -20.58
N ALA A 193 -10.03 10.63 -21.36
CA ALA A 193 -9.21 11.85 -21.52
C ALA A 193 -8.95 12.55 -20.18
N ARG A 194 -9.94 12.56 -19.27
CA ARG A 194 -9.79 13.14 -17.94
C ARG A 194 -8.79 12.35 -17.10
N LEU A 195 -8.85 11.01 -17.12
CA LEU A 195 -7.87 10.17 -16.44
C LEU A 195 -6.46 10.34 -16.99
N ILE A 196 -6.33 10.44 -18.32
CA ILE A 196 -5.04 10.69 -18.99
C ILE A 196 -4.40 11.97 -18.48
N GLN A 197 -5.18 13.05 -18.42
CA GLN A 197 -4.75 14.34 -17.89
C GLN A 197 -4.46 14.27 -16.38
N ASP A 198 -5.37 13.68 -15.61
CA ASP A 198 -5.35 13.72 -14.15
C ASP A 198 -4.19 12.93 -13.54
N PHE A 199 -3.80 11.83 -14.18
CA PHE A 199 -2.78 10.89 -13.67
C PHE A 199 -1.53 10.83 -14.56
N ASN A 200 -1.40 11.75 -15.52
CA ASN A 200 -0.31 11.81 -16.48
C ASN A 200 -0.09 10.46 -17.20
N LEU A 201 -1.14 9.95 -17.86
CA LEU A 201 -1.12 8.65 -18.54
C LEU A 201 -0.90 8.77 -20.05
N ALA A 202 -0.61 9.97 -20.56
CA ALA A 202 -0.38 10.21 -21.99
C ALA A 202 0.71 9.33 -22.63
N PRO A 203 1.79 8.91 -21.93
CA PRO A 203 2.77 7.99 -22.49
C PRO A 203 2.27 6.55 -22.72
N LEU A 204 1.10 6.20 -22.20
CA LEU A 204 0.53 4.85 -22.35
C LEU A 204 -0.36 4.79 -23.59
N ASP A 205 -0.28 3.70 -24.36
CA ASP A 205 -1.23 3.46 -25.44
C ASP A 205 -2.58 3.01 -24.89
N LEU A 206 -3.49 3.98 -24.77
CA LEU A 206 -4.89 3.78 -24.35
C LEU A 206 -5.87 4.03 -25.51
N SER A 207 -5.39 4.03 -26.75
CA SER A 207 -6.19 4.37 -27.93
C SER A 207 -7.41 3.47 -28.10
N SER A 208 -7.25 2.17 -27.85
CA SER A 208 -8.28 1.14 -27.96
C SER A 208 -9.26 1.08 -26.78
N TRP A 209 -9.06 1.88 -25.73
CA TRP A 209 -9.91 1.85 -24.55
C TRP A 209 -11.20 2.66 -24.75
N PRO A 210 -12.32 2.28 -24.10
CA PRO A 210 -13.54 3.07 -24.15
C PRO A 210 -13.34 4.52 -23.66
N ASP A 211 -14.06 5.47 -24.25
CA ASP A 211 -13.95 6.88 -23.86
C ASP A 211 -14.55 7.18 -22.49
N ARG A 212 -15.41 6.31 -21.99
CA ARG A 212 -16.03 6.37 -20.66
C ARG A 212 -15.67 5.10 -19.91
N LEU A 213 -15.08 5.28 -18.73
CA LEU A 213 -14.59 4.19 -17.91
C LEU A 213 -15.42 4.13 -16.62
N PRO A 214 -15.98 2.96 -16.26
CA PRO A 214 -16.74 2.82 -15.03
C PRO A 214 -15.85 3.04 -13.80
N VAL A 215 -16.43 3.61 -12.75
CA VAL A 215 -15.77 3.82 -11.46
C VAL A 215 -16.44 2.94 -10.42
N ARG A 216 -15.68 2.04 -9.82
CA ARG A 216 -16.14 1.12 -8.76
C ARG A 216 -15.50 1.51 -7.44
N CYS A 217 -16.28 1.50 -6.36
CA CYS A 217 -15.80 1.82 -5.02
C CYS A 217 -16.07 0.64 -4.10
N LEU A 218 -15.09 0.29 -3.26
CA LEU A 218 -15.13 -0.90 -2.40
C LEU A 218 -15.27 -0.52 -0.92
N PHE A 219 -16.06 0.49 -0.60
CA PHE A 219 -16.26 1.02 0.75
C PHE A 219 -17.65 1.61 0.95
#